data_AF-A0A517YJ32-F1
#
_entry.id   AF-A0A517YJ32-F1
#
_cell.length_a   1.000
_cell.length_b   1.000
_cell.length_c   1.000
_cell.angle_alpha   90.00
_cell.angle_beta   90.00
_cell.angle_gamma   90.00
#
_symmetry.space_group_name_H-M   'P 1'
#
loop_
_entity.id
_entity.type
_entity.pdbx_description
1 polymer ?
#
loop_
_entity_poly.entity_id
_entity_poly.type
_entity_poly.pdbx_seq_one_letter_code
_entity_poly.pdbx_strand_id
1 'polypeptide(L)'
;MVDQSLLAMFDEVRGSLLGVLQGVDQQAALWHPPGLCNHIVWHAGHALVVVEWLTKGPLGLEPEVPAGWFELFSWESKPADTRASQYPPLAIIVAELQAQHVRLRALYAGLSEIDLKGRPLMSQVAPCAKSSCTACRMRQPTKERFGC
;
A
#
# COMPACT_ATOMS: atom_id res chain seq x y z
N MET A 1 19.12 -1.58 19.15
CA MET A 1 19.07 -3.05 19.10
C MET A 1 18.01 -3.40 18.07
N VAL A 2 18.22 -4.44 17.25
CA VAL A 2 17.19 -4.88 16.28
C VAL A 2 15.95 -5.34 17.02
N ASP A 3 14.77 -4.85 16.62
CA ASP A 3 13.50 -5.33 17.14
C ASP A 3 13.20 -6.74 16.61
N GLN A 4 13.51 -7.73 17.44
CA GLN A 4 13.30 -9.15 17.09
C GLN A 4 11.80 -9.50 16.98
N SER A 5 10.93 -8.78 17.70
CA SER A 5 9.49 -9.05 17.67
C SER A 5 8.88 -8.60 16.35
N LEU A 6 9.32 -7.45 15.82
CA LEU A 6 8.92 -6.97 14.50
C LEU A 6 9.36 -7.92 13.39
N LEU A 7 10.62 -8.38 13.44
CA LEU A 7 11.14 -9.33 12.45
C LEU A 7 10.40 -10.67 12.49
N ALA A 8 10.20 -11.24 13.69
CA ALA A 8 9.47 -12.48 13.85
C ALA A 8 8.03 -12.38 13.33
N MET A 9 7.34 -11.28 13.66
CA MET A 9 5.97 -11.06 13.16
C MET A 9 5.93 -10.90 11.65
N PHE A 10 6.89 -10.19 11.06
CA PHE A 10 6.94 -10.04 9.60
C PHE A 10 7.19 -11.38 8.89
N ASP A 11 8.08 -12.20 9.45
CA ASP A 11 8.39 -13.55 8.97
C ASP A 11 7.16 -14.46 9.07
N GLU A 12 6.45 -14.45 10.21
CA GLU A 12 5.27 -15.27 10.44
C GLU A 12 4.11 -14.89 9.51
N VAL A 13 3.76 -13.60 9.44
CA VAL A 13 2.64 -13.12 8.63
C VAL A 13 2.89 -13.35 7.15
N ARG A 14 4.11 -13.07 6.66
CA ARG A 14 4.46 -13.33 5.26
C ARG A 14 4.48 -14.83 4.97
N GLY A 15 5.08 -15.64 5.84
CA GLY A 15 5.11 -17.09 5.71
C GLY A 15 3.71 -17.69 5.64
N SER A 16 2.81 -17.24 6.51
CA SER A 16 1.40 -17.66 6.52
C SER A 16 0.69 -17.31 5.21
N LEU A 17 0.82 -16.08 4.72
CA LEU A 17 0.24 -15.69 3.44
C LEU A 17 0.79 -16.53 2.28
N LEU A 18 2.10 -16.73 2.20
CA LEU A 18 2.71 -17.58 1.16
C LEU A 18 2.23 -19.04 1.26
N GLY A 19 2.04 -19.56 2.48
CA GLY A 19 1.48 -20.89 2.71
C GLY A 19 0.04 -21.02 2.22
N VAL A 20 -0.81 -20.00 2.42
CA VAL A 20 -2.18 -19.97 1.90
C VAL A 20 -2.22 -19.90 0.37
N LEU A 21 -1.27 -19.20 -0.25
CA LEU A 21 -1.17 -19.11 -1.72
C LEU A 21 -0.58 -20.38 -2.36
N GLN A 22 0.06 -21.24 -1.57
CA GLN A 22 0.73 -22.43 -2.07
C GLN A 22 -0.28 -23.42 -2.67
N GLY A 23 -0.03 -23.84 -3.91
CA GLY A 23 -0.86 -24.84 -4.59
C GLY A 23 -2.20 -24.30 -5.13
N VAL A 24 -2.49 -23.01 -4.96
CA VAL A 24 -3.64 -22.38 -5.60
C VAL A 24 -3.35 -22.20 -7.09
N ASP A 25 -4.14 -22.86 -7.95
CA ASP A 25 -4.03 -22.67 -9.39
C ASP A 25 -4.62 -21.32 -9.83
N GLN A 26 -4.24 -20.88 -11.04
CA GLN A 26 -4.62 -19.56 -11.54
C GLN A 26 -6.14 -19.39 -11.70
N GLN A 27 -6.87 -20.44 -12.08
CA GLN A 27 -8.30 -20.36 -12.30
C GLN A 27 -9.03 -20.17 -10.97
N ALA A 28 -8.67 -20.96 -9.95
CA ALA A 28 -9.18 -20.79 -8.60
C ALA A 28 -8.81 -19.41 -8.04
N ALA A 29 -7.61 -18.91 -8.33
CA ALA A 29 -7.12 -17.63 -7.81
C ALA A 29 -7.83 -16.38 -8.36
N LEU A 30 -8.50 -16.51 -9.51
CA LEU A 30 -9.28 -15.45 -10.15
C LEU A 30 -10.79 -15.57 -9.85
N TRP A 31 -11.22 -16.65 -9.20
CA TRP A 31 -12.61 -16.82 -8.80
C TRP A 31 -12.98 -15.92 -7.61
N HIS A 32 -14.21 -15.41 -7.63
CA HIS A 32 -14.83 -14.75 -6.50
C HIS A 32 -16.33 -15.11 -6.46
N PRO A 33 -16.98 -15.10 -5.28
CA PRO A 33 -18.40 -15.34 -5.20
C PRO A 33 -19.20 -14.15 -5.77
N PRO A 34 -20.47 -14.36 -6.18
CA PRO A 34 -21.36 -13.29 -6.61
C PRO A 34 -21.48 -12.19 -5.54
N GLY A 35 -21.47 -10.92 -5.97
CA GLY A 35 -21.58 -9.77 -5.07
C GLY A 35 -20.26 -9.33 -4.41
N LEU A 36 -19.20 -10.13 -4.53
CA LEU A 36 -17.82 -9.69 -4.25
C LEU A 36 -17.08 -9.47 -5.58
N CYS A 37 -15.95 -8.76 -5.53
CA CYS A 37 -15.11 -8.52 -6.70
C CYS A 37 -13.62 -8.84 -6.44
N ASN A 38 -13.23 -8.97 -5.17
CA ASN A 38 -11.84 -9.21 -4.80
C ASN A 38 -11.59 -10.72 -4.79
N HIS A 39 -10.78 -11.19 -5.72
CA HIS A 39 -10.31 -12.57 -5.79
C HIS A 39 -8.91 -12.68 -5.19
N ILE A 40 -8.38 -13.91 -5.06
CA ILE A 40 -7.10 -14.19 -4.41
C ILE A 40 -5.95 -13.41 -5.05
N VAL A 41 -5.89 -13.35 -6.39
CA VAL A 41 -4.87 -12.56 -7.10
C VAL A 41 -4.90 -11.07 -6.69
N TRP A 42 -6.09 -10.48 -6.53
CA TRP A 42 -6.22 -9.10 -6.08
C TRP A 42 -5.72 -8.95 -4.64
N HIS A 43 -6.10 -9.86 -3.73
CA HIS A 43 -5.66 -9.82 -2.34
C HIS A 43 -4.14 -9.99 -2.19
N ALA A 44 -3.52 -10.88 -2.97
CA ALA A 44 -2.07 -11.09 -2.96
C ALA A 44 -1.32 -9.85 -3.46
N GLY A 45 -1.78 -9.24 -4.56
CA GLY A 45 -1.21 -7.99 -5.06
C GLY A 45 -1.46 -6.81 -4.11
N HIS A 46 -2.63 -6.74 -3.48
CA HIS A 46 -2.97 -5.69 -2.52
C HIS A 46 -2.05 -5.74 -1.30
N ALA A 47 -1.78 -6.94 -0.79
CA ALA A 47 -0.82 -7.14 0.30
C ALA A 47 0.58 -6.62 -0.08
N LEU A 48 1.02 -6.76 -1.34
CA LEU A 48 2.28 -6.19 -1.80
C LEU A 48 2.26 -4.66 -1.71
N VAL A 49 1.26 -4.03 -2.32
CA VAL A 49 1.16 -2.57 -2.43
C VAL A 49 1.05 -1.91 -1.06
N VAL A 50 0.19 -2.44 -0.19
CA VAL A 50 -0.02 -1.89 1.15
C VAL A 50 1.24 -1.99 1.99
N VAL A 51 1.94 -3.13 1.95
CA VAL A 51 3.17 -3.32 2.72
C VAL A 51 4.27 -2.37 2.22
N GLU A 52 4.47 -2.18 0.92
CA GLU A 52 5.42 -1.15 0.45
C GLU A 52 5.06 0.23 1.00
N TRP A 53 3.80 0.63 0.86
CA TRP A 53 3.37 1.99 1.19
C TRP A 53 3.48 2.28 2.69
N LEU A 54 2.97 1.37 3.52
CA LEU A 54 2.94 1.53 4.97
C LEU A 54 4.31 1.33 5.63
N THR A 55 5.22 0.62 4.98
CA THR A 55 6.60 0.49 5.45
C THR A 55 7.46 1.68 5.05
N LYS A 56 7.45 2.04 3.77
CA LYS A 56 8.38 3.02 3.23
C LYS A 56 7.93 4.47 3.41
N GLY A 57 6.62 4.73 3.32
CA GLY A 57 6.06 6.07 3.48
C GLY A 57 6.47 6.75 4.79
N PRO A 58 6.32 6.09 5.96
CA PRO A 58 6.76 6.65 7.25
C PRO A 58 8.26 6.91 7.35
N LEU A 59 9.07 6.18 6.57
CA LEU A 59 10.52 6.36 6.49
C LEU A 59 10.94 7.42 5.45
N GLY A 60 9.97 8.04 4.75
CA GLY A 60 10.24 8.97 3.66
C GLY A 60 10.89 8.31 2.44
N LEU A 61 10.72 6.99 2.29
CA LEU A 61 11.22 6.21 1.18
C LEU A 61 10.13 5.98 0.14
N GLU A 62 10.51 5.86 -1.12
CA GLU A 62 9.58 5.57 -2.21
C GLU A 62 9.22 4.07 -2.25
N PRO A 63 7.91 3.72 -2.28
CA PRO A 63 7.40 2.38 -2.53
C PRO A 63 8.05 1.72 -3.76
N GLU A 64 8.52 0.48 -3.62
CA GLU A 64 8.98 -0.32 -4.76
C GLU A 64 7.87 -1.25 -5.21
N VAL A 65 6.98 -0.74 -6.07
CA VAL A 65 5.84 -1.47 -6.63
C VAL A 65 6.04 -1.61 -8.15
N PRO A 66 5.80 -2.79 -8.75
CA PRO A 66 5.89 -2.94 -10.20
C PRO A 66 4.95 -1.99 -10.96
N ALA A 67 5.35 -1.56 -12.15
CA ALA A 67 4.58 -0.60 -12.94
C ALA A 67 3.15 -1.11 -13.21
N GLY A 68 2.15 -0.24 -13.01
CA GLY A 68 0.73 -0.57 -13.19
C GLY A 68 0.09 -1.33 -12.03
N TRP A 69 0.87 -1.82 -11.06
CA TRP A 69 0.33 -2.62 -9.96
C TRP A 69 -0.37 -1.77 -8.91
N PHE A 70 -0.01 -0.49 -8.80
CA PHE A 70 -0.74 0.43 -7.93
C PHE A 70 -2.20 0.57 -8.39
N GLU A 71 -2.44 0.75 -9.68
CA GLU A 71 -3.77 0.88 -10.27
C GLU A 71 -4.57 -0.43 -10.17
N LEU A 72 -3.88 -1.58 -10.24
CA LEU A 72 -4.52 -2.90 -10.15
C LEU A 72 -4.84 -3.33 -8.72
N PHE A 73 -4.06 -2.90 -7.72
CA PHE A 73 -4.09 -3.48 -6.39
C PHE A 73 -4.17 -2.48 -5.23
N SER A 74 -4.08 -1.18 -5.44
CA SER A 74 -4.21 -0.19 -4.36
C SER A 74 -5.68 0.02 -3.93
N TRP A 75 -5.89 0.93 -2.97
CA TRP A 75 -7.22 1.41 -2.59
C TRP A 75 -7.95 2.15 -3.73
N GLU A 76 -7.25 2.55 -4.80
CA GLU A 76 -7.86 3.18 -5.98
C GLU A 76 -8.24 2.16 -7.07
N SER A 77 -7.89 0.89 -6.88
CA SER A 77 -8.19 -0.16 -7.85
C SER A 77 -9.69 -0.44 -7.99
N LYS A 78 -10.08 -0.91 -9.17
CA LYS A 78 -11.48 -1.20 -9.53
C LYS A 78 -11.62 -2.66 -9.98
N PRO A 79 -11.58 -3.62 -9.06
CA PRO A 79 -11.59 -5.04 -9.41
C PRO A 79 -12.87 -5.46 -10.17
N ALA A 80 -14.00 -4.81 -9.90
CA ALA A 80 -15.25 -5.02 -10.64
C ALA A 80 -15.15 -4.66 -12.14
N ASP A 81 -14.35 -3.67 -12.48
CA ASP A 81 -14.18 -3.16 -13.85
C ASP A 81 -12.93 -3.75 -14.54
N THR A 82 -12.13 -4.52 -13.80
CA THR A 82 -10.84 -5.04 -14.27
C THR A 82 -11.01 -6.45 -14.82
N ARG A 83 -10.65 -6.63 -16.10
CA ARG A 83 -10.71 -7.94 -16.75
C ARG A 83 -9.67 -8.88 -16.15
N ALA A 84 -10.03 -10.15 -15.97
CA ALA A 84 -9.14 -11.19 -15.45
C ALA A 84 -7.77 -11.24 -16.17
N SER A 85 -7.74 -11.01 -17.48
CA SER A 85 -6.52 -11.01 -18.31
C SER A 85 -5.56 -9.84 -18.04
N GLN A 86 -5.99 -8.82 -17.32
CA GLN A 86 -5.14 -7.67 -16.95
C GLN A 86 -4.31 -7.96 -15.70
N TYR A 87 -4.72 -8.94 -14.89
CA TYR A 87 -3.95 -9.32 -13.72
C TYR A 87 -2.74 -10.17 -14.09
N PRO A 88 -1.58 -9.95 -13.45
CA PRO A 88 -0.45 -10.84 -13.59
C PRO A 88 -0.80 -12.24 -13.04
N PRO A 89 -0.14 -13.31 -13.53
CA PRO A 89 -0.28 -14.64 -12.96
C PRO A 89 0.06 -14.65 -11.46
N LEU A 90 -0.64 -15.44 -10.66
CA LEU A 90 -0.43 -15.54 -9.21
C LEU A 90 1.03 -15.87 -8.88
N ALA A 91 1.67 -16.73 -9.67
CA ALA A 91 3.07 -17.10 -9.49
C ALA A 91 4.03 -15.88 -9.57
N ILE A 92 3.72 -14.89 -10.42
CA ILE A 92 4.50 -13.65 -10.51
C ILE A 92 4.31 -12.82 -9.25
N ILE A 93 3.08 -12.70 -8.76
CA ILE A 93 2.80 -12.00 -7.49
C ILE A 93 3.51 -12.69 -6.32
N VAL A 94 3.48 -14.02 -6.26
CA VAL A 94 4.17 -14.80 -5.20
C VAL A 94 5.67 -14.53 -5.23
N ALA A 95 6.30 -14.52 -6.40
CA ALA A 95 7.72 -14.18 -6.53
C ALA A 95 8.02 -12.76 -6.03
N GLU A 96 7.19 -11.78 -6.38
CA GLU A 96 7.35 -10.39 -5.90
C GLU A 96 7.13 -10.28 -4.38
N LEU A 97 6.18 -11.01 -3.81
CA LEU A 97 5.96 -11.06 -2.36
C LEU A 97 7.17 -11.66 -1.61
N GLN A 98 7.81 -12.68 -2.18
CA GLN A 98 9.03 -13.27 -1.63
C GLN A 98 10.21 -12.29 -1.71
N ALA A 99 10.40 -11.63 -2.85
CA ALA A 99 11.44 -10.63 -3.04
C ALA A 99 11.25 -9.42 -2.11
N GLN A 100 10.02 -8.90 -2.03
CA GLN A 100 9.64 -7.84 -1.08
C GLN A 100 9.98 -8.24 0.35
N HIS A 101 9.67 -9.48 0.75
CA HIS A 101 9.94 -9.94 2.11
C HIS A 101 11.42 -9.88 2.45
N VAL A 102 12.29 -10.41 1.59
CA VAL A 102 13.75 -10.36 1.80
C VAL A 102 14.23 -8.91 1.94
N ARG A 103 13.81 -8.03 1.02
CA ARG A 103 14.22 -6.62 1.00
C ARG A 103 13.74 -5.86 2.23
N LEU A 104 12.45 -5.94 2.56
CA LEU A 104 11.88 -5.20 3.69
C LEU A 104 12.33 -5.77 5.04
N ARG A 105 12.56 -7.08 5.14
CA ARG A 105 13.13 -7.67 6.34
C ARG A 105 14.54 -7.16 6.62
N ALA A 106 15.36 -7.03 5.57
CA ALA A 106 16.69 -6.42 5.68
C ALA A 106 16.61 -4.94 6.08
N LEU A 107 15.64 -4.19 5.54
CA LEU A 107 15.36 -2.82 5.95
C LEU A 107 15.03 -2.74 7.45
N TYR A 108 14.09 -3.55 7.94
CA TYR A 108 13.70 -3.58 9.36
C TYR A 108 14.86 -3.92 10.29
N ALA A 109 15.73 -4.85 9.90
CA ALA A 109 16.92 -5.19 10.67
C ALA A 109 17.93 -4.04 10.75
N GLY A 110 17.85 -3.06 9.85
CA GLY A 110 18.68 -1.85 9.84
C GLY A 110 18.08 -0.65 10.58
N LEU A 111 16.80 -0.71 10.99
CA LEU A 111 16.13 0.44 11.62
C LEU A 111 16.64 0.69 13.04
N SER A 112 16.80 1.96 13.38
CA SER A 112 17.08 2.42 14.73
C SER A 112 15.79 2.67 15.51
N GLU A 113 15.92 2.80 16.84
CA GLU A 113 14.82 3.23 17.72
C GLU A 113 14.20 4.57 17.31
N ILE A 114 15.00 5.47 16.72
CA ILE A 114 14.52 6.77 16.25
C ILE A 114 13.61 6.61 15.04
N ASP A 115 13.97 5.70 14.13
CA ASP A 115 13.16 5.39 12.94
C ASP A 115 11.82 4.75 13.34
N LEU A 116 11.84 3.84 14.32
CA LEU A 116 10.64 3.13 14.80
C LEU A 116 9.69 4.00 15.63
N LYS A 117 10.20 5.02 16.34
CA LYS A 117 9.38 5.96 17.11
C LYS A 117 8.72 7.04 16.25
N GLY A 118 9.16 7.15 15.00
CA GLY A 118 8.55 7.94 13.94
C GLY A 118 8.71 9.46 14.08
N ARG A 119 8.78 10.13 12.92
CA ARG A 119 8.14 11.44 12.73
C ARG A 119 6.66 11.19 12.38
N PRO A 120 5.74 12.11 12.71
CA PRO A 120 4.36 11.99 12.27
C PRO A 120 4.31 11.80 10.75
N LEU A 121 3.45 10.90 10.26
CA LEU A 121 3.06 10.83 8.85
C LEU A 121 2.71 12.25 8.43
N MET A 122 3.62 12.93 7.71
CA MET A 122 3.30 14.23 7.15
C MET A 122 2.05 14.01 6.33
N SER A 123 0.98 14.74 6.65
CA SER A 123 -0.23 14.72 5.85
C SER A 123 0.17 15.09 4.43
N GLN A 124 0.31 14.10 3.55
CA GLN A 124 0.29 14.36 2.13
C GLN A 124 -1.16 14.71 1.80
N VAL A 125 -1.55 15.92 2.20
CA VAL A 125 -2.58 16.66 1.50
C VAL A 125 -2.01 16.79 0.10
N ALA A 126 -2.48 15.96 -0.83
CA ALA A 126 -2.30 16.20 -2.24
C ALA A 126 -2.54 17.70 -2.48
N PRO A 127 -1.69 18.43 -3.20
CA PRO A 127 -1.91 19.84 -3.43
C PRO A 127 -3.29 19.98 -4.06
N CYS A 128 -4.26 20.41 -3.26
CA CYS A 128 -5.54 20.87 -3.76
C CYS A 128 -5.15 21.95 -4.77
N ALA A 129 -5.48 21.74 -6.04
CA ALA A 129 -5.34 22.73 -7.09
C ALA A 129 -6.26 23.91 -6.73
N LYS A 130 -5.78 24.75 -5.81
CA LYS A 130 -6.46 25.94 -5.29
C LYS A 130 -6.38 27.03 -6.35
N SER A 131 -7.10 26.83 -7.46
CA SER A 131 -7.46 27.91 -8.36
C SER A 131 -8.89 27.81 -8.89
N SER A 132 -9.55 26.64 -8.79
CA SER A 132 -10.89 26.45 -9.38
C SER A 132 -12.02 26.11 -8.39
N CYS A 133 -11.76 25.86 -7.11
CA CYS A 133 -12.82 25.45 -6.18
C CYS A 133 -13.51 26.67 -5.51
N THR A 134 -14.75 26.96 -5.95
CA THR A 134 -15.60 28.07 -5.49
C THR A 134 -15.84 28.09 -3.97
N ALA A 135 -15.77 26.94 -3.30
CA ALA A 135 -15.97 26.81 -1.85
C ALA A 135 -14.86 27.47 -1.00
N CYS A 136 -13.66 27.70 -1.56
CA CYS A 136 -12.54 28.30 -0.82
C CYS A 136 -12.57 29.85 -0.80
N ARG A 137 -13.34 30.49 -1.70
CA ARG A 137 -13.48 31.95 -1.77
C ARG A 137 -14.24 32.56 -0.58
N MET A 138 -15.03 31.76 0.14
CA MET A 138 -15.90 32.23 1.22
C MET A 138 -15.23 32.30 2.61
N ARG A 139 -13.95 31.91 2.74
CA ARG A 139 -13.21 31.96 4.03
C ARG A 139 -11.97 32.86 3.97
N GLN A 140 -12.12 34.08 3.47
CA GLN A 140 -11.16 35.14 3.80
C GLN A 140 -11.73 35.98 4.94
N PRO A 141 -11.10 36.04 6.13
CA PRO A 141 -11.50 36.98 7.16
C PRO A 141 -11.20 38.40 6.66
N THR A 142 -12.23 39.25 6.64
CA THR A 142 -12.12 40.68 6.34
C THR A 142 -11.21 41.33 7.38
N LYS A 143 -10.07 41.87 6.94
CA LYS A 143 -9.19 42.70 7.76
C LYS A 143 -9.94 43.91 8.31
N GLU A 144 -9.95 43.99 9.64
CA GLU A 144 -9.98 45.16 10.52
C GLU A 144 -10.23 46.53 9.87
N ARG A 145 -11.36 47.15 10.25
CA ARG A 145 -11.52 48.60 10.35
C ARG A 145 -11.25 49.00 11.80
N PHE A 146 -10.11 49.63 12.06
CA PHE A 146 -9.96 50.64 13.12
C PHE A 146 -9.00 51.71 12.63
N GLY A 147 -9.51 52.95 12.55
CA GLY A 147 -8.79 54.16 12.18
C GLY A 147 -9.72 55.35 12.42
N CYS A 148 -9.36 56.15 13.44
CA CYS A 148 -10.02 57.33 14.04
C CYS A 148 -11.28 57.07 14.87
#